data_AF-A0A2V7U3L3-F1
#
_entry.id   AF-A0A2V7U3L3-F1
#
_cell.length_a   1.000
_cell.length_b   1.000
_cell.length_c   1.000
_cell.angle_alpha   90.00
_cell.angle_beta   90.00
_cell.angle_gamma   90.00
#
_symmetry.space_group_name_H-M   'P 1'
#
loop_
_entity.id
_entity.type
_entity.pdbx_description
1 polymer ?
#
loop_
_entity_poly.entity_id
_entity_poly.type
_entity_poly.pdbx_seq_one_letter_code
_entity_poly.pdbx_strand_id
1 'polypeptide(L)'
;MLDGRAIQDIWISYPRDGETERGMGTSIRYFDDTAKAWRVVFVNPRYGAFISVQGGAEGDRIVLRGRDDEGSVLRWSFSDIQPDSFTWRGEKSRDGGKTWRLEEEHHMRRRATNLRPGGPSR
;
A
#
# COMPACT_ATOMS: atom_id res chain seq x y z
N MET A 1 -9.28 -2.77 11.81
CA MET A 1 -9.68 -3.97 11.04
C MET A 1 -11.19 -4.03 11.07
N LEU A 2 -11.87 -4.23 9.94
CA LEU A 2 -13.33 -4.40 9.90
C LEU A 2 -13.67 -5.88 10.14
N ASP A 3 -13.60 -6.35 11.38
CA ASP A 3 -13.90 -7.74 11.76
C ASP A 3 -13.20 -8.81 10.90
N GLY A 4 -11.95 -8.54 10.52
CA GLY A 4 -11.16 -9.43 9.65
C GLY A 4 -11.56 -9.40 8.16
N ARG A 5 -12.55 -8.60 7.76
CA ARG A 5 -13.01 -8.47 6.37
C ARG A 5 -12.25 -7.45 5.56
N ALA A 6 -11.72 -6.42 6.21
CA ALA A 6 -10.87 -5.43 5.58
C ALA A 6 -9.74 -4.98 6.51
N ILE A 7 -8.61 -4.65 5.88
CA ILE A 7 -7.42 -4.09 6.51
C ILE A 7 -7.36 -2.62 6.13
N GLN A 8 -7.07 -1.78 7.12
CA GLN A 8 -6.72 -0.38 6.90
C GLN A 8 -5.24 -0.21 7.22
N ASP A 9 -4.55 0.49 6.35
CA ASP A 9 -3.16 0.89 6.54
C ASP A 9 -3.09 2.40 6.55
N ILE A 10 -2.21 2.93 7.40
CA ILE A 10 -1.96 4.36 7.51
C ILE A 10 -0.52 4.58 7.09
N TRP A 11 -0.35 5.35 6.02
CA TRP A 11 0.94 5.80 5.51
C TRP A 11 1.27 7.13 6.18
N ILE A 12 2.39 7.17 6.91
CA ILE A 12 2.83 8.37 7.61
C ILE A 12 4.24 8.71 7.10
N SER A 13 4.38 9.85 6.45
CA SER A 13 5.68 10.45 6.18
C SER A 13 5.96 11.55 7.19
N TYR A 14 7.18 11.57 7.72
CA TYR A 14 7.62 12.63 8.61
C TYR A 14 8.17 13.80 7.80
N PRO A 15 7.98 15.04 8.28
CA PRO A 15 8.51 16.22 7.60
C PRO A 15 10.02 16.11 7.45
N ARG A 16 10.54 16.58 6.31
CA ARG A 16 11.97 16.83 6.14
C ARG A 16 12.32 18.22 6.70
N ASP A 17 13.61 18.54 6.79
CA ASP A 17 14.07 19.84 7.24
C ASP A 17 13.40 20.97 6.43
N GLY A 18 12.71 21.88 7.15
CA GLY A 18 11.95 22.97 6.54
C GLY A 18 10.46 22.68 6.29
N GLU A 19 9.99 21.44 6.48
CA GLU A 19 8.57 21.10 6.47
C GLU A 19 8.02 20.97 7.90
N THR A 20 6.77 21.40 8.12
CA THR A 20 6.11 21.33 9.44
C THR A 20 5.05 20.24 9.52
N GLU A 21 4.48 19.82 8.38
CA GLU A 21 3.35 18.89 8.33
C GLU A 21 3.75 17.47 7.92
N ARG A 22 3.23 16.49 8.67
CA ARG A 22 3.33 15.07 8.32
C ARG A 22 2.48 14.79 7.08
N GLY A 23 2.98 14.00 6.15
CA GLY A 23 2.13 13.43 5.11
C GLY A 23 1.35 12.26 5.68
N MET A 24 0.04 12.23 5.44
CA MET A 24 -0.81 11.11 5.83
C MET A 24 -1.64 10.65 4.64
N GLY A 25 -1.61 9.34 4.42
CA GLY A 25 -2.49 8.65 3.48
C GLY A 25 -3.06 7.40 4.13
N THR A 26 -4.15 6.87 3.58
CA THR A 26 -4.70 5.61 4.06
C THR A 26 -5.06 4.71 2.90
N SER A 27 -4.78 3.42 3.05
CA SER A 27 -5.31 2.38 2.19
C SER A 27 -6.39 1.62 2.95
N ILE A 28 -7.50 1.30 2.29
CA ILE A 28 -8.42 0.25 2.73
C ILE A 28 -8.34 -0.87 1.70
N ARG A 29 -8.06 -2.09 2.15
CA ARG A 29 -7.93 -3.27 1.30
C ARG A 29 -8.77 -4.42 1.82
N TYR A 30 -9.39 -5.15 0.90
CA TYR A 30 -10.11 -6.39 1.19
C TYR A 30 -10.01 -7.35 0.01
N PHE A 31 -10.22 -8.63 0.28
CA PHE A 31 -10.36 -9.63 -0.76
C PHE A 31 -11.86 -9.78 -1.10
N ASP A 32 -12.22 -9.52 -2.35
CA ASP A 32 -13.55 -9.74 -2.89
C ASP A 32 -13.67 -11.20 -3.30
N ASP A 33 -14.42 -11.99 -2.53
CA ASP A 33 -14.56 -13.42 -2.77
C ASP A 33 -15.32 -13.75 -4.06
N THR A 34 -16.21 -12.86 -4.52
CA THR A 34 -16.96 -13.04 -5.78
C THR A 34 -16.04 -12.82 -6.98
N ALA A 35 -15.26 -11.73 -6.94
CA ALA A 35 -14.31 -11.40 -8.01
C ALA A 35 -13.00 -12.21 -7.93
N LYS A 36 -12.77 -12.92 -6.81
CA LYS A 36 -11.51 -13.59 -6.47
C LYS A 36 -10.30 -12.67 -6.62
N ALA A 37 -10.46 -11.42 -6.18
CA ALA A 37 -9.47 -10.35 -6.36
C ALA A 37 -9.35 -9.49 -5.11
N TRP A 38 -8.14 -9.01 -4.85
CA TRP A 38 -7.90 -7.91 -3.94
C TRP A 38 -8.45 -6.62 -4.53
N ARG A 39 -9.15 -5.83 -3.72
CA ARG A 39 -9.57 -4.47 -4.02
C ARG A 39 -8.97 -3.53 -3.00
N VAL A 40 -8.40 -2.43 -3.47
CA VAL A 40 -7.75 -1.42 -2.64
C VAL A 40 -8.18 -0.04 -3.08
N VAL A 41 -8.57 0.78 -2.12
CA VAL A 41 -8.64 2.23 -2.29
C VAL A 41 -7.52 2.87 -1.49
N PHE A 42 -6.85 3.85 -2.07
CA PHE A 42 -5.89 4.71 -1.39
C PHE A 42 -6.34 6.15 -1.49
N VAL A 43 -6.27 6.84 -0.35
CA VAL A 43 -6.61 8.26 -0.23
C VAL A 43 -5.43 8.99 0.38
N ASN A 44 -4.98 10.05 -0.28
CA ASN A 44 -3.99 10.99 0.27
C ASN A 44 -4.42 12.44 -0.05
N PRO A 45 -4.97 13.17 0.94
CA PRO A 45 -5.46 14.53 0.73
C PRO A 45 -4.37 15.53 0.33
N ARG A 46 -3.13 15.36 0.82
CA ARG A 46 -2.01 16.27 0.50
C ARG A 46 -1.69 16.27 -1.00
N TYR A 47 -1.91 15.14 -1.67
CA TYR A 47 -1.68 14.98 -3.11
C TYR A 47 -2.98 14.92 -3.92
N GLY A 48 -4.15 15.15 -3.30
CA GLY A 48 -5.45 14.98 -3.98
C GLY A 48 -5.72 13.56 -4.49
N ALA A 49 -4.99 12.56 -3.98
CA ALA A 49 -5.05 11.21 -4.53
C ALA A 49 -6.29 10.46 -4.03
N PHE A 50 -7.08 9.95 -4.97
CA PHE A 50 -8.12 8.95 -4.75
C PHE A 50 -7.94 7.83 -5.78
N ILE A 51 -7.21 6.79 -5.40
CA ILE A 51 -6.78 5.73 -6.31
C ILE A 51 -7.49 4.43 -5.95
N SER A 52 -8.12 3.80 -6.94
CA SER A 52 -8.65 2.45 -6.82
C SER A 52 -7.84 1.49 -7.68
N VAL A 53 -7.31 0.43 -7.07
CA VAL A 53 -6.63 -0.66 -7.78
C VAL A 53 -7.24 -2.01 -7.40
N GLN A 54 -7.16 -2.97 -8.32
CA GLN A 54 -7.58 -4.34 -8.08
C GLN A 54 -6.66 -5.34 -8.75
N GLY A 55 -6.64 -6.56 -8.25
CA GLY A 55 -5.86 -7.63 -8.87
C GLY A 55 -5.67 -8.82 -7.94
N GLY A 56 -4.63 -9.60 -8.18
CA GLY A 56 -4.49 -10.89 -7.52
C GLY A 56 -3.07 -11.43 -7.63
N ALA A 57 -2.94 -12.73 -7.36
CA ALA A 57 -1.68 -13.42 -7.49
C ALA A 57 -1.26 -13.51 -8.97
N GLU A 58 0.01 -13.19 -9.23
CA GLU A 58 0.69 -13.40 -10.51
C GLU A 58 2.04 -14.05 -10.22
N GLY A 59 2.07 -15.38 -10.30
CA GLY A 59 3.23 -16.17 -9.88
C GLY A 59 3.44 -16.06 -8.37
N ASP A 60 4.63 -15.61 -7.97
CA ASP A 60 5.07 -15.38 -6.59
C ASP A 60 4.74 -13.97 -6.06
N ARG A 61 4.07 -13.15 -6.88
CA ARG A 61 3.73 -11.76 -6.58
C ARG A 61 2.23 -11.55 -6.44
N ILE A 62 1.86 -10.45 -5.80
CA ILE A 62 0.50 -9.88 -5.93
C ILE A 62 0.63 -8.64 -6.80
N VAL A 63 -0.18 -8.54 -7.85
CA VAL A 63 -0.16 -7.40 -8.76
C VAL A 63 -1.55 -6.79 -8.84
N LEU A 64 -1.63 -5.50 -8.52
CA LEU A 64 -2.85 -4.69 -8.55
C LEU A 64 -2.72 -3.64 -9.64
N ARG A 65 -3.79 -3.40 -10.38
CA ARG A 65 -3.83 -2.41 -11.46
C ARG A 65 -5.00 -1.47 -11.28
N GLY A 66 -4.80 -0.23 -11.70
CA GLY A 66 -5.82 0.82 -11.71
C GLY A 66 -5.39 1.95 -12.62
N ARG A 67 -6.03 3.11 -12.46
CA ARG A 67 -5.67 4.33 -13.17
C ARG A 67 -5.68 5.52 -12.21
N ASP A 68 -4.86 6.51 -12.51
CA ASP A 68 -5.01 7.83 -11.89
C ASP A 68 -6.05 8.68 -12.64
N ASP A 69 -6.27 9.89 -12.14
CA ASP A 69 -7.19 10.89 -12.71
C ASP A 69 -6.77 11.38 -14.10
N GLU A 70 -5.47 11.36 -14.40
CA GLU A 70 -4.91 11.63 -15.72
C GLU A 70 -5.06 10.45 -16.71
N GLY A 71 -5.59 9.31 -16.26
CA GLY A 71 -5.79 8.12 -17.07
C GLY A 71 -4.54 7.26 -17.28
N SER A 72 -3.42 7.60 -16.65
CA SER A 72 -2.21 6.77 -16.65
C SER A 72 -2.50 5.44 -15.96
N VAL A 73 -1.92 4.36 -16.47
CA VAL A 73 -2.08 3.04 -15.88
C VAL A 73 -1.17 2.90 -14.67
N LEU A 74 -1.72 2.46 -13.55
CA LEU A 74 -0.99 2.18 -12.34
C LEU A 74 -0.79 0.67 -12.18
N ARG A 75 0.38 0.27 -11.72
CA ARG A 75 0.68 -1.11 -11.30
C ARG A 75 1.33 -1.07 -9.94
N TRP A 76 0.66 -1.66 -8.95
CA TRP A 76 1.22 -1.87 -7.62
C TRP A 76 1.54 -3.34 -7.46
N SER A 77 2.76 -3.64 -7.02
CA SER A 77 3.17 -5.02 -6.82
C SER A 77 3.72 -5.25 -5.42
N PHE A 78 3.44 -6.43 -4.89
CA PHE A 78 4.03 -6.98 -3.69
C PHE A 78 4.88 -8.17 -4.12
N SER A 79 6.18 -8.12 -3.84
CA SER A 79 7.16 -9.17 -4.16
C SER A 79 7.98 -9.54 -2.93
N ASP A 80 8.80 -10.59 -3.06
CA ASP A 80 9.72 -11.02 -2.01
C ASP A 80 9.01 -11.25 -0.67
N ILE A 81 7.79 -11.81 -0.75
CA ILE A 81 6.88 -11.95 0.39
C ILE A 81 7.41 -13.05 1.32
N GLN A 82 7.73 -12.66 2.54
CA GLN A 82 8.18 -13.51 3.65
C GLN A 82 7.21 -13.36 4.84
N PRO A 83 7.29 -14.23 5.87
CA PRO A 83 6.38 -14.13 7.03
C PRO A 83 6.38 -12.77 7.75
N ASP A 84 7.50 -12.05 7.72
CA ASP A 84 7.68 -10.76 8.38
C ASP A 84 8.11 -9.62 7.45
N SER A 85 8.25 -9.82 6.13
CA SER A 85 8.66 -8.77 5.20
C SER A 85 8.10 -8.93 3.80
N PHE A 86 8.11 -7.84 3.03
CA PHE A 86 7.83 -7.84 1.59
C PHE A 86 8.35 -6.54 0.95
N THR A 87 8.54 -6.56 -0.36
CA THR A 87 8.82 -5.36 -1.16
C THR A 87 7.52 -4.88 -1.79
N TRP A 88 7.20 -3.59 -1.65
CA TRP A 88 6.12 -2.94 -2.38
C TRP A 88 6.70 -2.02 -3.45
N ARG A 89 6.14 -2.05 -4.66
CA ARG A 89 6.47 -1.11 -5.74
C ARG A 89 5.21 -0.47 -6.30
N GLY A 90 5.28 0.83 -6.53
CA GLY A 90 4.29 1.61 -7.26
C GLY A 90 4.88 2.07 -8.60
N GLU A 91 4.29 1.62 -9.70
CA GLU A 91 4.72 1.96 -11.05
C GLU A 91 3.59 2.65 -11.82
N LYS A 92 3.96 3.57 -12.70
CA LYS A 92 3.05 4.30 -13.60
C LYS A 92 3.45 4.09 -15.05
N SER A 93 2.47 3.92 -15.92
CA SER A 93 2.63 3.86 -17.36
C SER A 93 1.75 4.88 -18.05
N ARG A 94 2.35 5.65 -18.96
CA ARG A 94 1.67 6.68 -19.77
C ARG A 94 1.35 6.22 -21.19
N ASP A 95 1.79 5.03 -21.58
CA ASP A 95 1.67 4.49 -22.94
C ASP A 95 0.83 3.21 -23.01
N GLY A 96 -0.05 3.02 -22.02
CA GLY A 96 -0.97 1.89 -21.96
C GLY A 96 -0.32 0.59 -21.47
N GLY A 97 0.78 0.68 -20.72
CA GLY A 97 1.47 -0.47 -20.12
C GLY A 97 2.64 -1.01 -20.93
N LYS A 98 3.08 -0.31 -21.99
CA LYS A 98 4.24 -0.72 -22.80
C LYS A 98 5.54 -0.41 -22.08
N THR A 99 5.62 0.74 -21.44
CA THR A 99 6.73 1.14 -20.55
C THR A 99 6.21 1.50 -19.17
N TRP A 100 7.03 1.26 -18.16
CA TRP A 100 6.70 1.48 -16.76
C TRP A 100 7.79 2.33 -16.11
N ARG A 101 7.37 3.38 -15.41
CA ARG A 101 8.23 4.18 -14.54
C ARG A 101 7.97 3.78 -13.10
N LEU A 102 9.04 3.45 -12.37
CA LEU A 102 8.98 3.29 -10.92
C LEU A 102 8.80 4.67 -10.29
N GLU A 103 7.71 4.83 -9.53
CA GLU A 103 7.45 6.06 -8.76
C GLU A 103 7.94 5.88 -7.32
N GLU A 104 7.65 4.71 -6.72
CA GLU A 104 7.98 4.42 -5.34
C GLU A 104 8.34 2.94 -5.13
N GLU A 105 9.28 2.70 -4.20
CA GLU A 105 9.63 1.38 -3.71
C GLU A 105 9.78 1.44 -2.18
N HIS A 106 9.11 0.52 -1.48
CA HIS A 106 9.14 0.44 -0.02
C HIS A 106 9.46 -0.99 0.43
N HIS A 107 10.45 -1.15 1.30
CA HIS A 107 10.82 -2.43 1.88
C HIS A 107 10.15 -2.56 3.25
N MET A 108 9.08 -3.33 3.30
CA MET A 108 8.23 -3.44 4.47
C MET A 108 8.72 -4.55 5.39
N ARG A 109 8.72 -4.28 6.69
CA ARG A 109 9.00 -5.28 7.72
C ARG A 109 8.02 -5.16 8.88
N ARG A 110 7.55 -6.29 9.39
CA ARG A 110 6.77 -6.37 10.62
C ARG A 110 7.61 -5.81 11.76
N ARG A 111 7.07 -4.84 12.51
CA ARG A 111 7.68 -4.41 13.76
C ARG A 111 7.66 -5.58 14.74
N ALA A 112 8.82 -5.92 15.30
CA ALA A 112 8.89 -6.80 16.44
C ALA A 112 8.09 -6.19 17.59
N THR A 113 7.17 -6.95 18.16
CA THR A 113 6.46 -6.51 19.37
C THR A 113 7.44 -6.57 20.52
N ASN A 114 8.00 -5.42 20.92
CA ASN A 114 8.65 -5.32 22.22
C ASN A 114 7.55 -5.38 23.29
N LEU A 115 7.21 -6.59 23.74
CA LEU A 115 6.54 -6.78 25.03
C LEU A 115 7.49 -6.22 26.07
N ARG A 116 7.16 -5.06 26.66
CA ARG A 116 7.83 -4.61 27.89
C ARG A 116 7.49 -5.64 28.98
N PRO A 117 8.46 -6.30 29.62
CA PRO A 117 8.18 -7.11 30.79
C PRO A 117 7.66 -6.18 31.91
N GLY A 118 6.59 -6.63 32.58
CA GLY A 118 5.93 -6.07 33.76
C GLY A 118 6.46 -4.76 34.36
N GLY A 119 5.65 -3.70 34.27
CA GLY A 119 5.68 -2.62 35.27
C GLY A 119 4.93 -3.07 36.53
N PRO A 120 5.37 -2.70 37.75
CA PRO A 120 4.83 -3.25 38.98
C PRO A 120 3.40 -2.76 39.21
N SER A 121 2.56 -3.67 39.70
CA SER A 121 1.25 -3.36 40.27
C SER A 121 1.43 -2.42 41.47
N ARG A 122 0.71 -1.31 41.46
CA ARG A 122 0.33 -0.56 42.67
C ARG A 122 -1.18 -0.49 42.73
#